data_AF-A0A7C6P2I3-F1
#
_entry.id   AF-A0A7C6P2I3-F1
#
_cell.length_a   1.000
_cell.length_b   1.000
_cell.length_c   1.000
_cell.angle_alpha   90.00
_cell.angle_beta   90.00
_cell.angle_gamma   90.00
#
_symmetry.space_group_name_H-M   'P 1'
#
loop_
_entity.id
_entity.type
_entity.pdbx_description
1 polymer ?
#
loop_
_entity_poly.entity_id
_entity_poly.type
_entity_poly.pdbx_seq_one_letter_code
_entity_poly.pdbx_strand_id
1 'polypeptide(L)'
;MKSNEAINQDLETRMREIDILLEENAVKQEQYIMGYDNIDEEEYLTLKEEEKELKEEKKAIKKTIKLSRPKKWYEEISALAYIYAIIQIIVSSRLVMPYLTSFLTDIIFPALGDQANTNFGAFVIILGPLLLSLLITIIIFLSMLPFKNKRKAWAIILVLHTLSALTSVFVLIKIYNQVI
;
A
#
# COMPACT_ATOMS: atom_id res chain seq x y z
N MET A 1 -28.62 14.62 10.82
CA MET A 1 -27.38 13.81 10.88
C MET A 1 -26.23 14.71 10.44
N LYS A 2 -25.24 15.01 11.30
CA LYS A 2 -24.03 15.75 10.89
C LYS A 2 -23.27 14.90 9.85
N SER A 3 -22.69 15.52 8.82
CA SER A 3 -21.84 14.81 7.86
C SER A 3 -20.58 14.29 8.56
N ASN A 4 -19.98 13.20 8.08
CA ASN A 4 -18.73 12.66 8.63
C ASN A 4 -17.59 13.69 8.65
N GLU A 5 -17.64 14.66 7.72
CA GLU A 5 -16.71 15.79 7.65
C GLU A 5 -16.89 16.76 8.82
N ALA A 6 -18.14 17.13 9.13
CA ALA A 6 -18.44 17.99 10.28
C ALA A 6 -18.08 17.31 11.62
N ILE A 7 -18.25 15.99 11.72
CA ILE A 7 -17.84 15.22 12.91
C ILE A 7 -16.31 15.21 13.05
N ASN A 8 -15.57 15.03 11.97
CA ASN A 8 -14.11 15.05 12.01
C ASN A 8 -13.55 16.44 12.37
N GLN A 9 -14.16 17.52 11.88
CA GLN A 9 -13.77 18.89 12.25
C GLN A 9 -14.02 19.19 13.73
N ASP A 10 -15.15 18.73 14.28
CA ASP A 10 -15.50 18.84 15.70
C ASP A 10 -14.47 18.12 16.58
N LEU A 11 -14.11 16.88 16.20
CA LEU A 11 -13.09 16.09 16.88
C LEU A 11 -11.68 16.71 16.77
N GLU A 12 -11.32 17.30 15.63
CA GLU A 12 -10.07 18.04 15.47
C GLU A 12 -10.02 19.30 16.33
N THR A 13 -11.16 19.98 16.51
CA THR A 13 -11.28 21.15 17.39
C THR A 13 -11.11 20.72 18.84
N ARG A 14 -11.81 19.66 19.26
CA ARG A 14 -11.67 19.08 20.60
C ARG A 14 -10.24 18.64 20.92
N MET A 15 -9.52 18.10 19.94
CA MET A 15 -8.09 17.79 20.12
C MET A 15 -7.24 19.03 20.39
N ARG A 16 -7.52 20.18 19.76
CA ARG A 16 -6.79 21.43 20.01
C ARG A 16 -7.11 21.99 21.39
N GLU A 17 -8.37 21.89 21.83
CA GLU A 17 -8.77 22.27 23.19
C GLU A 17 -8.01 21.45 24.23
N ILE A 18 -7.92 20.13 24.04
CA ILE A 18 -7.15 19.26 24.93
C ILE A 18 -5.66 19.66 24.94
N ASP A 19 -5.11 20.07 23.79
CA ASP A 19 -3.71 20.52 23.72
C ASP A 19 -3.47 21.79 24.54
N ILE A 20 -4.41 22.73 24.51
CA ILE A 20 -4.36 23.96 25.33
C ILE A 20 -4.45 23.61 26.81
N LEU A 21 -5.40 22.76 27.21
CA LEU A 21 -5.56 22.35 28.62
C LEU A 21 -4.33 21.61 29.16
N LEU A 22 -3.69 20.77 28.34
CA LEU A 22 -2.45 20.10 28.73
C LEU A 22 -1.29 21.08 28.92
N GLU A 23 -1.21 22.14 28.10
CA GLU A 23 -0.20 23.19 28.24
C GLU A 23 -0.45 24.04 29.49
N GLU A 24 -1.71 24.43 29.75
CA GLU A 24 -2.11 25.14 30.97
C GLU A 24 -1.81 24.32 32.23
N ASN A 25 -2.15 23.02 32.24
CA ASN A 25 -1.87 22.13 33.35
C ASN A 25 -0.36 21.95 33.56
N ALA A 26 0.44 21.90 32.50
CA ALA A 26 1.90 21.81 32.61
C ALA A 26 2.50 23.05 33.29
N VAL A 27 2.03 24.25 32.92
CA VAL A 27 2.48 25.51 33.55
C VAL A 27 2.14 25.53 35.04
N LYS A 28 0.93 25.13 35.41
CA LYS A 28 0.51 25.05 36.82
C LYS A 28 1.32 24.01 37.59
N GLN A 29 1.54 22.82 37.03
CA GLN A 29 2.38 21.81 37.67
C GLN A 29 3.83 22.31 37.87
N GLU A 30 4.38 23.06 36.91
CA GLU A 30 5.71 23.69 37.03
C GLU A 30 5.74 24.75 38.13
N GLN A 31 4.68 25.56 38.26
CA GLN A 31 4.57 26.55 39.33
C GLN A 31 4.62 25.92 40.73
N TYR A 32 3.94 24.78 40.92
CA TYR A 32 4.03 24.01 42.16
C TYR A 32 5.45 23.47 42.41
N ILE A 33 6.10 22.89 41.39
CA ILE A 33 7.48 22.36 41.50
C ILE A 33 8.48 23.46 41.86
N MET A 34 8.28 24.67 41.34
CA MET A 34 9.10 25.84 41.61
C MET A 34 8.83 26.49 42.98
N GLY A 35 7.84 25.99 43.74
CA GLY A 35 7.50 26.46 45.07
C GLY A 35 6.78 27.81 45.10
N TYR A 36 6.03 28.16 44.05
CA TYR A 36 5.13 29.31 44.11
C TYR A 36 3.92 28.99 44.99
N ASP A 37 3.60 29.87 45.96
CA ASP A 37 2.52 29.71 46.95
C ASP A 37 1.08 29.69 46.39
N ASN A 38 0.93 29.58 45.08
CA ASN A 38 -0.35 29.73 44.39
C ASN A 38 -1.08 28.41 44.13
N ILE A 39 -0.42 27.27 44.39
CA ILE A 39 -0.95 25.93 44.11
C ILE A 39 -0.64 25.04 45.30
N ASP A 40 -1.66 24.37 45.83
CA ASP A 40 -1.49 23.40 46.91
C ASP A 40 -1.27 21.96 46.38
N GLU A 41 -0.92 21.04 47.29
CA GLU A 41 -0.65 19.65 46.93
C GLU A 41 -1.89 18.93 46.38
N GLU A 42 -3.10 19.31 46.84
CA GLU A 42 -4.37 18.72 46.41
C GLU A 42 -4.69 19.13 44.96
N GLU A 43 -4.51 20.40 44.63
CA GLU A 43 -4.63 20.93 43.27
C GLU A 43 -3.59 20.30 42.34
N TYR A 44 -2.34 20.12 42.80
CA TYR A 44 -1.30 19.43 42.02
C TYR A 44 -1.66 17.97 41.68
N LEU A 45 -2.20 17.23 42.65
CA LEU A 45 -2.64 15.85 42.42
C LEU A 45 -3.83 15.79 41.46
N THR A 46 -4.77 16.72 41.58
CA THR A 46 -5.93 16.84 40.69
C THR A 46 -5.49 17.13 39.25
N LEU A 47 -4.54 18.06 39.06
CA LEU A 47 -3.98 18.39 37.74
C LEU A 47 -3.29 17.19 37.08
N LYS A 48 -2.66 16.32 37.85
CA LYS A 48 -2.06 15.07 37.34
C LYS A 48 -3.09 14.04 36.90
N GLU A 49 -4.18 13.93 37.65
CA GLU A 49 -5.28 13.03 37.29
C GLU A 49 -5.97 13.52 36.01
N GLU A 50 -6.27 14.83 35.94
CA GLU A 50 -6.83 15.47 34.75
C GLU A 50 -5.92 15.32 33.52
N GLU A 51 -4.60 15.50 33.68
CA GLU A 51 -3.63 15.29 32.60
C GLU A 51 -3.69 13.86 32.04
N LYS A 52 -3.87 12.86 32.91
CA LYS A 52 -4.01 11.46 32.50
C LYS A 52 -5.29 11.25 31.71
N GLU A 53 -6.42 11.77 32.19
CA GLU A 53 -7.72 11.67 31.51
C GLU A 53 -7.69 12.36 30.13
N LEU A 54 -7.16 13.58 30.06
CA LEU A 54 -7.01 14.32 28.80
C LEU A 54 -6.14 13.58 27.78
N LYS A 55 -5.05 12.92 28.23
CA LYS A 55 -4.21 12.08 27.35
C LYS A 55 -4.96 10.84 26.84
N GLU A 56 -5.82 10.24 27.66
CA GLU A 56 -6.65 9.11 27.27
C GLU A 56 -7.75 9.54 26.28
N GLU A 57 -8.42 10.65 26.53
CA GLU A 57 -9.42 11.25 25.63
C GLU A 57 -8.78 11.57 24.27
N LYS A 58 -7.61 12.23 24.25
CA LYS A 58 -6.88 12.54 23.02
C LYS A 58 -6.50 11.29 22.23
N LYS A 59 -6.12 10.19 22.89
CA LYS A 59 -5.85 8.90 22.24
C LYS A 59 -7.12 8.30 21.62
N ALA A 60 -8.24 8.36 22.34
CA ALA A 60 -9.52 7.88 21.85
C ALA A 60 -9.98 8.65 20.61
N ILE A 61 -9.92 9.99 20.64
CA ILE A 61 -10.29 10.84 19.50
C ILE A 61 -9.42 10.54 18.28
N LYS A 62 -8.10 10.43 18.44
CA LYS A 62 -7.19 10.03 17.35
C LYS A 62 -7.57 8.68 16.73
N LYS A 63 -7.98 7.72 17.55
CA LYS A 63 -8.43 6.40 17.07
C LYS A 63 -9.73 6.52 16.27
N THR A 64 -10.68 7.32 16.75
CA THR A 64 -11.96 7.57 16.08
C THR A 64 -11.76 8.25 14.72
N ILE A 65 -10.96 9.32 14.65
CA ILE A 65 -10.63 10.01 13.38
C ILE A 65 -9.94 9.05 12.39
N LYS A 66 -9.06 8.18 12.89
CA LYS A 66 -8.39 7.20 12.04
C LYS A 66 -9.37 6.17 11.44
N LEU A 67 -10.41 5.80 12.18
CA LEU A 67 -11.42 4.83 11.74
C LEU A 67 -12.50 5.47 10.84
N SER A 68 -12.80 6.76 11.03
CA SER A 68 -13.79 7.50 10.24
C SER A 68 -13.26 7.95 8.87
N ARG A 69 -11.93 7.97 8.69
CA ARG A 69 -11.33 8.30 7.39
C ARG A 69 -11.70 7.23 6.36
N PRO A 70 -12.21 7.64 5.17
CA PRO A 70 -12.48 6.70 4.11
C PRO A 70 -11.19 5.96 3.75
N LYS A 71 -11.21 4.62 3.86
CA LYS A 71 -10.12 3.78 3.39
C LYS A 71 -9.93 4.07 1.91
N LYS A 72 -8.76 4.54 1.55
CA LYS A 72 -8.47 4.79 0.13
C LYS A 72 -8.33 3.43 -0.56
N TRP A 73 -8.81 3.32 -1.80
CA TRP A 73 -8.79 2.10 -2.60
C TRP A 73 -7.43 1.37 -2.61
N TYR A 74 -6.32 2.10 -2.53
CA TYR A 74 -4.97 1.52 -2.45
C TYR A 74 -4.64 0.81 -1.12
N GLU A 75 -5.38 1.08 -0.05
CA GLU A 75 -5.25 0.35 1.22
C GLU A 75 -5.86 -1.06 1.10
N GLU A 76 -6.89 -1.22 0.27
CA GLU A 76 -7.54 -2.50 -0.04
C GLU A 76 -6.73 -3.31 -1.06
N ILE A 77 -6.08 -2.64 -2.02
CA ILE A 77 -5.16 -3.27 -2.99
C ILE A 77 -4.10 -4.10 -2.28
N SER A 78 -3.69 -3.73 -1.07
CA SER A 78 -2.64 -4.44 -0.34
C SER A 78 -2.83 -5.95 -0.30
N ALA A 79 -4.04 -6.47 -0.06
CA ALA A 79 -4.25 -7.91 0.06
C ALA A 79 -4.29 -8.61 -1.31
N LEU A 80 -5.05 -8.04 -2.25
CA LEU A 80 -5.15 -8.55 -3.62
C LEU A 80 -3.81 -8.51 -4.36
N ALA A 81 -2.98 -7.51 -4.06
CA ALA A 81 -1.65 -7.39 -4.62
C ALA A 81 -0.73 -8.54 -4.15
N TYR A 82 -0.79 -8.95 -2.88
CA TYR A 82 -0.02 -10.13 -2.44
C TYR A 82 -0.49 -11.42 -3.11
N ILE A 83 -1.81 -11.60 -3.28
CA ILE A 83 -2.37 -12.73 -4.02
C ILE A 83 -1.90 -12.69 -5.47
N TYR A 84 -1.94 -11.51 -6.11
CA TYR A 84 -1.42 -11.29 -7.46
C TYR A 84 0.07 -11.64 -7.56
N ALA A 85 0.90 -11.24 -6.60
CA ALA A 85 2.33 -11.56 -6.60
C ALA A 85 2.58 -13.07 -6.50
N ILE A 86 1.81 -13.79 -5.69
CA ILE A 86 1.91 -15.26 -5.58
C ILE A 86 1.51 -15.93 -6.89
N ILE A 87 0.37 -15.52 -7.48
CA ILE A 87 -0.07 -16.01 -8.79
C ILE A 87 0.99 -15.70 -9.84
N GLN A 88 1.60 -14.52 -9.81
CA GLN A 88 2.65 -14.14 -10.74
C GLN A 88 3.91 -14.97 -10.61
N ILE A 89 4.35 -15.31 -9.40
CA ILE A 89 5.49 -16.20 -9.19
C ILE A 89 5.19 -17.60 -9.77
N ILE A 90 3.96 -18.08 -9.62
CA ILE A 90 3.53 -19.39 -10.15
C ILE A 90 3.46 -19.37 -11.68
N VAL A 91 2.80 -18.36 -12.26
CA VAL A 91 2.61 -18.22 -13.71
C VAL A 91 3.93 -17.91 -14.41
N SER A 92 4.76 -17.04 -13.85
CA SER A 92 6.09 -16.72 -14.35
C SER A 92 7.15 -17.78 -14.02
N SER A 93 6.77 -18.88 -13.37
CA SER A 93 7.69 -20.00 -13.17
C SER A 93 8.10 -20.59 -14.52
N ARG A 94 9.35 -21.08 -14.58
CA ARG A 94 10.02 -21.59 -15.79
C ARG A 94 9.26 -22.69 -16.54
N LEU A 95 8.24 -23.29 -15.91
CA LEU A 95 7.37 -24.30 -16.48
C LEU A 95 6.08 -23.70 -17.05
N VAL A 96 5.39 -22.82 -16.35
CA VAL A 96 4.02 -22.43 -16.74
C VAL A 96 3.99 -21.50 -17.95
N MET A 97 4.87 -20.49 -18.03
CA MET A 97 4.82 -19.54 -19.16
C MET A 97 5.05 -20.18 -20.53
N PRO A 98 6.10 -21.01 -20.75
CA PRO A 98 6.31 -21.64 -22.06
C PRO A 98 5.14 -22.55 -22.49
N TYR A 99 4.57 -23.32 -21.55
CA TYR A 99 3.41 -24.17 -21.83
C TYR A 99 2.13 -23.36 -22.08
N LEU A 100 1.90 -22.30 -21.30
CA LEU A 100 0.76 -21.41 -21.50
C LEU A 100 0.87 -20.66 -22.82
N THR A 101 2.06 -20.19 -23.18
CA THR A 101 2.35 -19.59 -24.47
C THR A 101 2.14 -20.58 -25.61
N SER A 102 2.62 -21.82 -25.50
CA SER A 102 2.36 -22.87 -26.51
C SER A 102 0.87 -23.15 -26.66
N PHE A 103 0.16 -23.34 -25.54
CA PHE A 103 -1.28 -23.61 -25.53
C PHE A 103 -2.12 -22.46 -26.10
N LEU A 104 -1.77 -21.21 -25.75
CA LEU A 104 -2.41 -20.02 -26.32
C LEU A 104 -2.08 -19.88 -27.80
N THR A 105 -0.87 -20.22 -28.23
CA THR A 105 -0.48 -20.25 -29.64
C THR A 105 -1.34 -21.27 -30.38
N ASP A 106 -1.47 -22.50 -29.88
CA ASP A 106 -2.24 -23.58 -30.51
C ASP A 106 -3.75 -23.30 -30.62
N ILE A 107 -4.31 -22.51 -29.69
CA ILE A 107 -5.74 -22.16 -29.71
C ILE A 107 -6.02 -20.88 -30.51
N ILE A 108 -5.16 -19.87 -30.38
CA ILE A 108 -5.41 -18.53 -30.93
C ILE A 108 -4.90 -18.44 -32.38
N PHE A 109 -3.78 -19.06 -32.74
CA PHE A 109 -3.24 -18.98 -34.10
C PHE A 109 -4.20 -19.53 -35.16
N PRO A 110 -4.85 -20.69 -34.98
CA PRO A 110 -5.81 -21.20 -35.96
C PRO A 110 -7.04 -20.29 -36.13
N ALA A 111 -7.40 -19.54 -35.08
CA ALA A 111 -8.59 -18.68 -35.08
C ALA A 111 -8.38 -17.29 -35.71
N LEU A 112 -7.13 -16.82 -35.80
CA LEU A 112 -6.81 -15.48 -36.31
C LEU A 112 -6.50 -15.44 -37.83
N GLY A 113 -6.47 -16.60 -38.51
CA GLY A 113 -6.19 -16.70 -39.94
C GLY A 113 -4.77 -16.26 -40.34
N ASP A 114 -4.48 -16.23 -41.65
CA ASP A 114 -3.13 -15.98 -42.19
C ASP A 114 -2.49 -14.64 -41.78
N GLN A 115 -3.27 -13.68 -41.25
CA GLN A 115 -2.75 -12.38 -40.78
C GLN A 115 -2.00 -12.46 -39.44
N ALA A 116 -2.33 -13.41 -38.56
CA ALA A 116 -1.60 -13.63 -37.30
C ALA A 116 -0.36 -14.52 -37.46
N ASN A 117 -0.21 -15.18 -38.62
CA ASN A 117 0.98 -15.93 -39.00
C ASN A 117 2.17 -15.03 -39.37
N THR A 118 2.03 -13.71 -39.24
CA THR A 118 3.15 -12.77 -39.34
C THR A 118 4.00 -12.83 -38.06
N ASN A 119 5.32 -12.64 -38.20
CA ASN A 119 6.26 -12.58 -37.07
C ASN A 119 5.82 -11.59 -35.97
N PHE A 120 5.04 -10.57 -36.32
CA PHE A 120 4.47 -9.59 -35.39
C PHE A 120 3.30 -10.13 -34.56
N GLY A 121 2.39 -10.93 -35.15
CA GLY A 121 1.29 -11.56 -34.41
C GLY A 121 1.80 -12.54 -33.35
N ALA A 122 2.81 -13.34 -33.72
CA ALA A 122 3.53 -14.21 -32.79
C ALA A 122 4.19 -13.42 -31.65
N PHE A 123 4.86 -12.31 -31.98
CA PHE A 123 5.48 -11.44 -30.98
C PHE A 123 4.46 -10.90 -29.96
N VAL A 124 3.30 -10.40 -30.42
CA VAL A 124 2.27 -9.82 -29.55
C VAL A 124 1.63 -10.88 -28.65
N ILE A 125 1.35 -12.08 -29.14
CA ILE A 125 0.73 -13.15 -28.34
C ILE A 125 1.69 -13.70 -27.29
N ILE A 126 2.99 -13.79 -27.62
CA ILE A 126 3.99 -14.35 -26.74
C ILE A 126 4.47 -13.33 -25.70
N LEU A 127 4.77 -12.09 -26.11
CA LEU A 127 5.33 -11.06 -25.22
C LEU A 127 4.26 -10.15 -24.61
N GLY A 128 3.07 -10.05 -25.21
CA GLY A 128 1.98 -9.22 -24.71
C GLY A 128 1.58 -9.53 -23.27
N PRO A 129 1.32 -10.81 -22.90
CA PRO A 129 1.00 -11.19 -21.53
C PRO A 129 2.15 -10.87 -20.55
N LEU A 130 3.39 -11.05 -20.98
CA LEU A 130 4.58 -10.76 -20.19
C LEU A 130 4.70 -9.25 -19.89
N LEU A 131 4.55 -8.40 -20.92
CA LEU A 131 4.60 -6.95 -20.79
C LEU A 131 3.42 -6.41 -19.97
N LEU A 132 2.21 -6.92 -20.19
CA LEU A 132 1.02 -6.55 -19.43
C LEU A 132 1.19 -6.89 -17.95
N SER A 133 1.76 -8.06 -17.63
CA SER A 133 2.04 -8.43 -16.25
C SER A 133 3.04 -7.49 -15.57
N LEU A 134 4.11 -7.11 -16.27
CA LEU A 134 5.11 -6.19 -15.76
C LEU A 134 4.49 -4.80 -15.50
N LEU A 135 3.63 -4.34 -16.41
CA LEU A 135 2.89 -3.08 -16.26
C LEU A 135 2.02 -3.08 -14.99
N ILE A 136 1.28 -4.17 -14.74
CA ILE A 136 0.45 -4.31 -13.54
C ILE A 136 1.33 -4.28 -12.28
N THR A 137 2.47 -5.00 -12.26
CA THR A 137 3.41 -4.97 -11.13
C THR A 137 3.97 -3.56 -10.87
N ILE A 138 4.25 -2.79 -11.93
CA ILE A 138 4.68 -1.38 -11.80
C ILE A 138 3.58 -0.51 -11.20
N ILE A 139 2.33 -0.64 -11.67
CA ILE A 139 1.18 0.12 -11.15
C ILE A 139 0.99 -0.16 -9.66
N ILE A 140 1.06 -1.44 -9.27
CA ILE A 140 0.98 -1.84 -7.86
C ILE A 140 2.13 -1.22 -7.06
N PHE A 141 3.37 -1.28 -7.54
CA PHE A 141 4.51 -0.67 -6.87
C PHE A 141 4.33 0.84 -6.66
N LEU A 142 3.88 1.56 -7.69
CA LEU A 142 3.60 3.00 -7.62
C LEU A 142 2.53 3.32 -6.58
N SER A 143 1.46 2.51 -6.50
CA SER A 143 0.40 2.65 -5.49
C SER A 143 0.91 2.45 -4.04
N MET A 144 2.03 1.75 -3.87
CA MET A 144 2.60 1.40 -2.56
C MET A 144 3.70 2.38 -2.10
N LEU A 145 4.08 3.38 -2.93
CA LEU A 145 5.06 4.41 -2.59
C LEU A 145 4.82 5.14 -1.25
N PRO A 146 3.57 5.44 -0.84
CA PRO A 146 3.31 6.11 0.45
C PRO A 146 3.65 5.26 1.68
N PHE A 147 3.76 3.94 1.54
CA PHE A 147 3.92 3.01 2.66
C PHE A 147 5.36 2.49 2.75
N LYS A 148 6.20 3.11 3.60
CA LYS A 148 7.64 2.77 3.74
C LYS A 148 7.93 1.27 3.86
N ASN A 149 7.14 0.54 4.64
CA ASN A 149 7.33 -0.91 4.87
C ASN A 149 6.91 -1.75 3.65
N LYS A 150 5.80 -1.40 2.98
CA LYS A 150 5.30 -2.14 1.81
C LYS A 150 6.13 -1.85 0.56
N ARG A 151 6.61 -0.61 0.41
CA ARG A 151 7.47 -0.18 -0.71
C ARG A 151 8.72 -1.03 -0.86
N LYS A 152 9.38 -1.40 0.24
CA LYS A 152 10.59 -2.25 0.20
C LYS A 152 10.27 -3.65 -0.35
N ALA A 153 9.21 -4.28 0.16
CA ALA A 153 8.78 -5.59 -0.32
C ALA A 153 8.39 -5.57 -1.80
N TRP A 154 7.62 -4.56 -2.21
CA TRP A 154 7.20 -4.41 -3.61
C TRP A 154 8.34 -4.03 -4.56
N ALA A 155 9.36 -3.31 -4.09
CA ALA A 155 10.57 -3.08 -4.87
C ALA A 155 11.30 -4.39 -5.18
N ILE A 156 11.43 -5.28 -4.19
CA ILE A 156 12.05 -6.61 -4.37
C ILE A 156 11.23 -7.44 -5.37
N ILE A 157 9.90 -7.47 -5.23
CA ILE A 157 9.01 -8.16 -6.17
C ILE A 157 9.17 -7.62 -7.58
N LEU A 158 9.21 -6.29 -7.76
CA LEU A 158 9.38 -5.66 -9.08
C LEU A 158 10.72 -6.05 -9.72
N VAL A 159 11.81 -6.07 -8.95
CA VAL A 159 13.14 -6.49 -9.44
C VAL A 159 13.11 -7.96 -9.86
N LEU A 160 12.57 -8.84 -9.01
CA LEU A 160 12.46 -10.28 -9.33
C LEU A 160 11.58 -10.53 -10.56
N HIS A 161 10.46 -9.82 -10.69
CA HIS A 161 9.57 -9.90 -11.84
C HIS A 161 10.26 -9.43 -13.11
N THR A 162 11.00 -8.31 -13.04
CA THR A 162 11.76 -7.77 -14.17
C THR A 162 12.85 -8.75 -14.63
N LEU A 163 13.58 -9.35 -13.69
CA LEU A 163 14.58 -10.37 -14.00
C LEU A 163 13.93 -11.61 -14.64
N SER A 164 12.81 -12.09 -14.09
CA SER A 164 12.05 -13.21 -14.67
C SER A 164 11.58 -12.92 -16.09
N ALA A 165 11.01 -11.72 -16.30
CA ALA A 165 10.60 -11.25 -17.62
C ALA A 165 11.77 -11.24 -18.61
N LEU A 166 12.92 -10.65 -18.24
CA LEU A 166 14.13 -10.63 -19.08
C LEU A 166 14.63 -12.04 -19.41
N THR A 167 14.64 -12.96 -18.44
CA THR A 167 15.04 -14.36 -18.70
C THR A 167 14.09 -15.05 -19.67
N SER A 168 12.79 -14.77 -19.58
CA SER A 168 11.77 -15.32 -20.48
C SER A 168 11.96 -14.81 -21.90
N VAL A 169 12.23 -13.50 -22.08
CA VAL A 169 12.57 -12.92 -23.38
C VAL A 169 13.83 -13.57 -23.98
N PHE A 170 14.89 -13.76 -23.18
CA PHE A 170 16.14 -14.35 -23.65
C PHE A 170 15.96 -15.82 -24.11
N VAL A 171 15.19 -16.61 -23.35
CA VAL A 171 14.83 -17.98 -23.74
C VAL A 171 14.04 -18.00 -25.04
N LEU A 172 13.09 -17.08 -25.20
CA LEU A 172 12.30 -16.93 -26.42
C LEU A 172 13.15 -16.60 -27.65
N ILE A 173 14.07 -15.66 -27.53
CA ILE A 173 15.03 -15.33 -28.60
C ILE A 173 15.86 -16.56 -28.96
N LYS A 174 16.33 -17.32 -27.96
CA LYS A 174 17.11 -18.53 -28.19
C LYS A 174 16.31 -19.62 -28.90
N ILE A 175 15.05 -19.83 -28.52
CA ILE A 175 14.16 -20.81 -29.19
C ILE A 175 13.89 -20.37 -30.63
N TYR A 176 13.56 -19.09 -30.85
CA TYR A 176 13.32 -18.55 -32.19
C TYR A 176 14.53 -18.76 -33.12
N ASN A 177 15.73 -18.48 -32.63
CA ASN A 177 16.99 -18.68 -33.37
C ASN A 177 17.41 -20.16 -33.56
N GLN A 178 16.74 -21.12 -32.91
CA GLN A 178 16.99 -22.56 -33.08
C GLN A 178 15.98 -23.23 -34.01
N VAL A 179 14.82 -22.60 -34.25
CA VAL A 179 13.72 -23.12 -35.08
C VAL A 179 13.80 -22.60 -36.53
N ILE A 180 14.53 -21.50 -36.77
CA ILE A 180 14.89 -20.96 -38.10
C ILE A 180 16.34 -21.34 -38.41
#